data_AF-A0A7J7RK29-F1
#
_entry.id   AF-A0A7J7RK29-F1
#
_cell.length_a   1.000
_cell.length_b   1.000
_cell.length_c   1.000
_cell.angle_alpha   90.00
_cell.angle_beta   90.00
_cell.angle_gamma   90.00
#
_symmetry.space_group_name_H-M   'P 1'
#
loop_
_entity.id
_entity.type
_entity.pdbx_description
1 polymer ?
#
loop_
_entity_poly.entity_id
_entity_poly.type
_entity_poly.pdbx_seq_one_letter_code
_entity_poly.pdbx_strand_id
1 'polypeptide(L)'
;MGKSQWHFIAGAAPTKEELATFDPVDNIVFNMAAGSAPTQLQLRATIRTKTGSCVPREWIYHLTEGSTDLRTEGRPDMKTELFSSSCPGGIMLKETGQGYQRFLLYNRSPYPPEKCVEEFQSLTSCLDSKAFLLTPRKQEACK
;
A
#
# COMPACT_ATOMS: atom_id res chain seq x y z
N MET A 1 -9.25 10.99 18.74
CA MET A 1 -8.44 11.07 17.50
C MET A 1 -7.99 9.66 17.14
N GLY A 2 -8.70 8.98 16.25
CA GLY A 2 -8.43 7.57 15.94
C GLY A 2 -7.22 7.43 15.02
N LYS A 3 -6.19 6.72 15.46
CA LYS A 3 -5.06 6.34 14.61
C LYS A 3 -5.58 5.49 13.46
N SER A 4 -5.47 5.99 12.23
CA SER A 4 -5.89 5.28 11.03
C SER A 4 -4.76 4.32 10.63
N GLN A 5 -4.72 3.16 11.28
CA GLN A 5 -3.74 2.10 10.99
C GLN A 5 -4.17 1.29 9.77
N TRP A 6 -3.21 0.94 8.92
CA TRP A 6 -3.39 0.12 7.72
C TRP A 6 -2.26 -0.90 7.59
N HIS A 7 -2.55 -2.06 7.02
CA HIS A 7 -1.59 -3.14 6.79
C HIS A 7 -1.46 -3.37 5.29
N PHE A 8 -0.24 -3.49 4.78
CA PHE A 8 -0.02 -3.93 3.40
C PHE A 8 -0.25 -5.43 3.30
N ILE A 9 -1.14 -5.84 2.39
CA ILE A 9 -1.58 -7.22 2.24
C ILE A 9 -0.92 -7.86 1.03
N ALA A 10 -1.14 -7.30 -0.16
CA ALA A 10 -0.69 -7.87 -1.42
C ALA A 10 -0.41 -6.79 -2.47
N GLY A 11 0.44 -7.10 -3.43
CA GLY A 11 0.71 -6.30 -4.62
C GLY A 11 0.52 -7.11 -5.89
N ALA A 12 0.07 -6.44 -6.95
CA ALA A 12 -0.03 -6.99 -8.30
C ALA A 12 0.55 -6.01 -9.31
N ALA A 13 1.22 -6.50 -10.34
CA ALA A 13 1.83 -5.66 -11.37
C ALA A 13 1.95 -6.41 -12.71
N PRO A 14 2.23 -5.72 -13.82
CA PRO A 14 2.55 -6.36 -15.09
C PRO A 14 3.74 -7.33 -14.98
N THR A 15 4.82 -6.93 -14.31
CA THR A 15 6.00 -7.78 -14.09
C THR A 15 6.41 -7.91 -12.62
N LYS A 16 7.26 -8.90 -12.31
CA LYS A 16 7.72 -9.15 -10.93
C LYS A 16 8.67 -8.06 -10.44
N GLU A 17 9.43 -7.45 -11.35
CA GLU A 17 10.41 -6.41 -11.08
C GLU A 17 9.76 -5.18 -10.45
N GLU A 18 8.52 -4.86 -10.84
CA GLU A 18 7.73 -3.75 -10.31
C GLU A 18 7.26 -3.97 -8.85
N LEU A 19 7.32 -5.23 -8.39
CA LEU A 19 7.02 -5.66 -7.02
C LEU A 19 8.27 -5.98 -6.20
N ALA A 20 9.46 -6.02 -6.82
CA ALA A 20 10.70 -6.49 -6.18
C ALA A 20 11.08 -5.70 -4.91
N THR A 21 10.64 -4.44 -4.79
CA THR A 21 10.82 -3.66 -3.56
C THR A 21 10.19 -4.30 -2.32
N PHE A 22 9.24 -5.22 -2.48
CA PHE A 22 8.54 -5.91 -1.40
C PHE A 22 9.08 -7.33 -1.15
N ASP A 23 10.00 -7.85 -1.97
CA ASP A 23 10.59 -9.18 -1.78
C ASP A 23 11.24 -9.40 -0.41
N PRO A 24 11.99 -8.44 0.19
CA PRO A 24 12.58 -8.64 1.51
C PRO A 24 11.59 -8.41 2.67
N VAL A 25 10.32 -8.11 2.39
CA VAL A 25 9.33 -7.70 3.40
C VAL A 25 8.58 -8.91 3.95
N ASP A 26 8.39 -8.94 5.27
CA ASP A 26 7.44 -9.84 5.94
C ASP A 26 6.07 -9.16 6.09
N ASN A 27 6.04 -7.95 6.68
CA ASN A 27 4.84 -7.13 6.81
C ASN A 27 5.18 -5.63 6.89
N ILE A 28 4.17 -4.79 6.65
CA ILE A 28 4.29 -3.34 6.79
C ILE A 28 3.03 -2.82 7.48
N VAL A 29 3.23 -2.00 8.50
CA VAL A 29 2.17 -1.24 9.16
C VAL A 29 2.32 0.23 8.81
N PHE A 30 1.20 0.85 8.46
CA PHE A 30 1.08 2.25 8.13
C PHE A 30 0.18 2.95 9.13
N ASN A 31 0.55 4.18 9.48
CA ASN A 31 -0.24 5.11 10.26
C ASN A 31 -0.41 6.39 9.47
N MET A 32 -1.66 6.77 9.22
CA MET A 32 -2.02 7.98 8.53
C MET A 32 -2.55 9.02 9.53
N ALA A 33 -2.04 10.24 9.45
CA ALA A 33 -2.46 11.37 10.26
C ALA A 33 -2.65 12.62 9.38
N ALA A 34 -3.43 13.58 9.89
CA ALA A 34 -3.47 14.91 9.27
C ALA A 34 -2.09 15.55 9.36
N GLY A 35 -1.64 16.19 8.28
CA GLY A 35 -0.40 16.94 8.23
C GLY A 35 -0.53 18.31 8.89
N SER A 36 0.53 19.11 8.75
CA SER A 36 0.59 20.47 9.31
C SER A 36 -0.30 21.47 8.56
N ALA A 37 -0.70 21.16 7.32
CA ALA A 37 -1.63 21.95 6.51
C ALA A 37 -2.90 21.14 6.17
N PRO A 38 -4.05 21.80 5.90
CA PRO A 38 -5.31 21.13 5.59
C PRO A 38 -5.26 20.20 4.37
N THR A 39 -4.36 20.47 3.43
CA THR A 39 -4.16 19.69 2.20
C THR A 39 -3.02 18.69 2.31
N GLN A 40 -2.57 18.35 3.52
CA GLN A 40 -1.48 17.41 3.74
C GLN A 40 -1.91 16.22 4.59
N LEU A 41 -1.45 15.04 4.20
CA LEU A 41 -1.53 13.83 5.02
C LEU A 41 -0.12 13.33 5.32
N GLN A 42 0.16 13.07 6.59
CA GLN A 42 1.41 12.47 7.03
C GLN A 42 1.24 10.95 7.08
N LEU A 43 2.07 10.23 6.33
CA LEU A 43 2.10 8.77 6.35
C LEU A 43 3.39 8.30 7.00
N ARG A 44 3.25 7.48 8.04
CA ARG A 44 4.35 6.77 8.69
C ARG A 44 4.20 5.29 8.43
N ALA A 45 5.27 4.62 8.05
CA ALA A 45 5.30 3.18 7.86
C ALA A 45 6.44 2.57 8.67
N THR A 46 6.20 1.42 9.28
CA THR A 46 7.27 0.60 9.83
C THR A 46 7.26 -0.75 9.12
N ILE A 47 8.36 -1.05 8.43
CA ILE A 47 8.53 -2.26 7.63
C ILE A 47 9.23 -3.32 8.49
N ARG A 48 8.60 -4.48 8.65
CA ARG A 48 9.24 -5.69 9.14
C ARG A 48 9.86 -6.43 7.95
N THR A 49 11.17 -6.57 7.96
CA THR A 49 11.89 -7.38 6.97
C THR A 49 11.84 -8.86 7.34
N LYS A 50 12.05 -9.75 6.37
CA LYS A 50 12.12 -11.21 6.58
C LYS A 50 13.25 -11.61 7.53
N THR A 51 14.32 -10.82 7.62
CA THR A 51 15.42 -11.02 8.58
C THR A 51 15.09 -10.57 10.01
N GLY A 52 13.92 -9.97 10.21
CA GLY A 52 13.46 -9.49 11.52
C GLY A 52 13.84 -8.05 11.83
N SER A 53 14.56 -7.33 10.97
CA SER A 53 14.85 -5.91 11.18
C SER A 53 13.62 -5.04 10.96
N CYS A 54 13.48 -3.97 11.75
CA CYS A 54 12.46 -2.93 11.57
C CYS A 54 13.05 -1.71 10.84
N VAL A 55 12.38 -1.27 9.78
CA VAL A 55 12.82 -0.12 8.98
C VAL A 55 11.70 0.92 8.96
N PRO A 56 11.85 2.06 9.66
CA PRO A 56 10.88 3.14 9.63
C PRO A 56 10.98 3.94 8.32
N ARG A 57 9.84 4.46 7.88
CA ARG A 57 9.68 5.36 6.73
C ARG A 57 8.61 6.39 7.03
N GLU A 58 8.77 7.57 6.45
CA GLU A 58 7.84 8.68 6.62
C GLU A 58 7.83 9.51 5.35
N TRP A 59 6.64 9.96 4.95
CA TRP A 59 6.46 10.89 3.83
C TRP A 59 5.13 11.65 3.96
N ILE A 60 5.01 12.72 3.19
CA ILE A 60 3.81 13.56 3.14
C ILE A 60 3.12 13.34 1.78
N TYR A 61 1.80 13.14 1.83
CA TYR A 61 0.94 13.25 0.66
C TYR A 61 0.32 14.63 0.60
N HIS A 62 0.30 15.20 -0.61
CA HIS A 62 -0.42 16.42 -0.91
C HIS A 62 -1.76 16.08 -1.57
N LEU A 63 -2.83 16.62 -0.99
CA LEU A 63 -4.19 16.54 -1.49
C LEU A 63 -4.42 17.65 -2.51
N THR A 64 -5.04 17.33 -3.63
CA THR A 64 -5.47 18.31 -4.63
C THR A 64 -6.98 18.49 -4.51
N GLU A 65 -7.45 19.74 -4.41
CA GLU A 65 -8.87 20.03 -4.30
C GLU A 65 -9.64 19.46 -5.50
N GLY A 66 -10.75 18.76 -5.24
CA GLY A 66 -11.57 18.11 -6.27
C GLY A 66 -11.02 16.79 -6.82
N SER A 67 -9.90 16.27 -6.31
CA SER A 67 -9.35 14.96 -6.70
C SER A 67 -9.12 14.06 -5.48
N THR A 68 -9.26 12.75 -5.68
CA THR A 68 -8.85 11.71 -4.71
C THR A 68 -7.41 11.23 -4.93
N ASP A 69 -6.73 11.76 -5.94
CA ASP A 69 -5.35 11.41 -6.25
C ASP A 69 -4.40 11.92 -5.16
N LEU A 70 -3.49 11.06 -4.73
CA LEU A 70 -2.44 11.42 -3.78
C LEU A 70 -1.13 11.68 -4.54
N ARG A 71 -0.48 12.81 -4.24
CA ARG A 71 0.87 13.13 -4.71
C ARG A 71 1.87 13.01 -3.58
N THR A 72 2.94 12.24 -3.78
CA THR A 72 3.95 12.00 -2.75
C THR A 72 5.04 13.07 -2.81
N GLU A 73 5.36 13.69 -1.68
CA GLU A 73 6.47 14.63 -1.58
C GLU A 73 7.80 13.99 -2.02
N GLY A 74 8.59 14.71 -2.83
CA GLY A 74 9.86 14.22 -3.37
C GLY A 74 9.74 13.20 -4.51
N ARG A 75 8.52 12.85 -4.97
CA ARG A 75 8.30 11.94 -6.11
C ARG A 75 7.27 12.53 -7.08
N PRO A 76 7.63 13.56 -7.86
CA PRO A 76 6.69 14.27 -8.72
C PRO A 76 6.06 13.39 -9.82
N ASP A 77 6.80 12.38 -10.29
CA ASP A 77 6.32 11.45 -11.32
C ASP A 77 5.40 10.36 -10.78
N MET A 78 5.25 10.26 -9.45
CA MET A 78 4.43 9.23 -8.82
C MET A 78 3.00 9.73 -8.63
N LYS A 79 2.07 9.01 -9.22
CA LYS A 79 0.63 9.18 -9.02
C LYS A 79 0.07 7.99 -8.26
N THR A 80 -0.72 8.25 -7.23
CA THR A 80 -1.46 7.22 -6.48
C THR A 80 -2.96 7.47 -6.58
N GLU A 81 -3.68 6.53 -7.18
CA GLU A 81 -5.14 6.54 -7.31
C GLU A 81 -5.76 5.60 -6.27
N LEU A 82 -6.86 6.02 -5.64
CA LEU A 82 -7.53 5.29 -4.57
C LEU A 82 -8.83 4.65 -5.09
N PHE A 83 -9.01 3.35 -4.83
CA PHE A 83 -10.19 2.58 -5.19
C PHE A 83 -10.80 1.91 -3.96
N SER A 84 -12.13 1.83 -3.94
CA SER A 84 -12.84 0.99 -2.98
C SER A 84 -12.49 -0.48 -3.20
N SER A 85 -12.25 -1.21 -2.11
CA SER A 85 -12.09 -2.67 -2.15
C SER A 85 -13.44 -3.36 -1.91
N SER A 86 -13.64 -4.54 -2.50
CA SER A 86 -14.73 -5.45 -2.13
C SER A 86 -14.58 -6.00 -0.70
N CYS A 87 -13.36 -5.97 -0.15
CA CYS A 87 -13.07 -6.45 1.19
C CYS A 87 -13.48 -5.42 2.26
N PRO A 88 -14.23 -5.81 3.31
CA PRO A 88 -14.52 -4.94 4.43
C PRO A 88 -13.22 -4.41 5.07
N GLY A 89 -13.16 -3.08 5.26
CA GLY A 89 -11.97 -2.41 5.78
C GLY A 89 -10.76 -2.45 4.83
N GLY A 90 -10.95 -2.82 3.56
CA GLY A 90 -9.94 -2.83 2.53
C GLY A 90 -9.91 -1.53 1.72
N ILE A 91 -8.73 -1.21 1.18
CA ILE A 91 -8.56 -0.18 0.16
C ILE A 91 -7.55 -0.68 -0.87
N MET A 92 -7.78 -0.34 -2.13
CA MET A 92 -6.88 -0.66 -3.22
C MET A 92 -6.26 0.63 -3.77
N LEU A 93 -4.96 0.63 -3.96
CA LEU A 93 -4.22 1.71 -4.60
C LEU A 93 -3.76 1.26 -5.98
N LYS A 94 -3.75 2.18 -6.94
CA LYS A 94 -2.96 2.05 -8.17
C LYS A 94 -1.84 3.07 -8.11
N GLU A 95 -0.61 2.60 -8.03
CA GLU A 95 0.59 3.45 -8.13
C GLU A 95 1.11 3.40 -9.56
N THR A 96 1.35 4.58 -10.13
CA THR A 96 2.03 4.73 -11.42
C THR A 96 3.22 5.67 -11.22
N GLY A 97 4.38 5.30 -11.76
CA GLY A 97 5.56 6.15 -11.77
C GLY A 97 6.40 5.91 -13.02
N GLN A 98 7.61 6.46 -13.04
CA GLN A 98 8.50 6.30 -14.19
C GLN A 98 8.90 4.82 -14.38
N GLY A 99 8.32 4.18 -15.38
CA GLY A 99 8.65 2.80 -15.76
C GLY A 99 8.01 1.71 -14.87
N TYR A 100 7.03 2.04 -14.04
CA TYR A 100 6.27 1.03 -13.28
C TYR A 100 4.81 1.42 -13.07
N GLN A 101 3.96 0.40 -12.97
CA GLN A 101 2.56 0.48 -12.57
C GLN A 101 2.21 -0.74 -11.71
N ARG A 102 1.58 -0.52 -10.57
CA ARG A 102 1.17 -1.62 -9.69
C ARG A 102 -0.09 -1.32 -8.91
N PHE A 103 -0.84 -2.37 -8.63
CA PHE A 103 -1.96 -2.36 -7.70
C PHE A 103 -1.50 -2.85 -6.34
N LEU A 104 -1.95 -2.19 -5.27
CA LEU A 104 -1.59 -2.51 -3.90
C LEU A 104 -2.85 -2.63 -3.05
N LEU A 105 -2.99 -3.73 -2.32
CA LEU A 105 -4.09 -3.99 -1.41
C LEU A 105 -3.65 -3.71 0.04
N TYR A 106 -4.46 -2.90 0.73
CA TYR A 106 -4.31 -2.64 2.16
C TYR A 106 -5.59 -3.00 2.92
N ASN A 107 -5.46 -3.32 4.20
CA ASN A 107 -6.62 -3.58 5.06
C ASN A 107 -6.41 -3.06 6.49
N ARG A 108 -7.51 -2.74 7.17
CA ARG A 108 -7.51 -2.42 8.61
C ARG A 108 -7.08 -3.60 9.47
N SER A 109 -7.43 -4.82 9.08
CA SER A 109 -6.97 -6.05 9.72
C SER A 109 -5.63 -6.51 9.11
N PRO A 110 -4.66 -6.98 9.92
CA PRO A 110 -3.44 -7.62 9.38
C PRO A 110 -3.75 -8.93 8.66
N TYR A 111 -4.85 -9.61 9.04
CA TYR A 111 -5.28 -10.88 8.49
C TYR A 111 -6.72 -10.75 7.98
N PRO A 112 -6.94 -10.12 6.82
CA PRO A 112 -8.25 -10.13 6.18
C PRO A 112 -8.61 -11.54 5.69
N PRO A 113 -9.91 -11.82 5.43
CA PRO A 113 -10.34 -13.08 4.83
C PRO A 113 -9.58 -13.41 3.54
N GLU A 114 -9.28 -14.68 3.31
CA GLU A 114 -8.54 -15.14 2.11
C GLU A 114 -9.24 -14.74 0.82
N LYS A 115 -10.57 -14.80 0.79
CA LYS A 115 -11.41 -14.34 -0.32
C LYS A 115 -11.09 -12.91 -0.77
N CYS A 116 -10.71 -12.01 0.14
CA CYS A 116 -10.32 -10.65 -0.21
C CYS A 116 -9.06 -10.60 -1.07
N VAL A 117 -8.11 -11.50 -0.82
CA VAL A 117 -6.87 -11.63 -1.58
C VAL A 117 -7.15 -12.26 -2.94
N GLU A 118 -8.00 -13.30 -2.99
CA GLU A 118 -8.41 -13.97 -4.23
C GLU A 118 -9.17 -13.03 -5.18
N GLU A 119 -10.11 -12.25 -4.65
CA GLU A 119 -10.86 -11.25 -5.43
C GLU A 119 -9.92 -10.16 -5.98
N PHE A 120 -8.99 -9.67 -5.16
CA PHE A 120 -7.97 -8.70 -5.59
C PHE A 120 -7.05 -9.27 -6.69
N GLN A 121 -6.56 -10.50 -6.51
CA GLN A 121 -5.72 -11.17 -7.50
C GLN A 121 -6.47 -11.41 -8.81
N SER A 122 -7.73 -11.85 -8.74
CA SER A 122 -8.57 -12.07 -9.91
C SER A 122 -8.82 -10.77 -10.67
N LEU A 123 -9.19 -9.70 -9.96
CA LEU A 123 -9.43 -8.38 -10.55
C LEU A 123 -8.17 -7.83 -11.25
N THR A 124 -7.03 -7.86 -10.57
CA THR A 124 -5.78 -7.29 -11.10
C THR A 124 -5.22 -8.11 -12.26
N SER A 125 -5.38 -9.44 -12.23
CA SER A 125 -5.04 -10.32 -13.36
C SER A 125 -5.87 -10.00 -14.61
N CYS A 126 -7.17 -9.71 -14.45
CA CYS A 126 -8.03 -9.23 -15.54
C CYS A 126 -7.62 -7.86 -16.09
N LEU A 127 -6.87 -7.06 -15.33
CA LEU A 127 -6.30 -5.78 -15.73
C LEU A 127 -4.83 -5.90 -16.19
N ASP A 128 -4.45 -7.10 -16.67
CA ASP A 128 -3.10 -7.46 -17.15
C ASP A 128 -1.96 -7.31 -16.12
N SER A 129 -2.28 -7.17 -14.84
CA SER A 129 -1.31 -7.19 -13.74
C SER A 129 -1.21 -8.59 -13.14
N LYS A 130 -0.54 -9.48 -13.87
CA LYS A 130 -0.51 -10.93 -13.57
C LYS A 130 0.58 -11.34 -12.57
N ALA A 131 1.64 -10.54 -12.43
CA ALA A 131 2.62 -10.77 -11.37
C ALA A 131 1.97 -10.43 -10.03
N PHE A 132 2.14 -11.31 -9.05
CA PHE A 132 1.45 -11.22 -7.76
C PHE A 132 2.40 -11.49 -6.61
N LEU A 133 2.28 -10.69 -5.55
CA LEU A 133 3.03 -10.81 -4.32
C LEU A 133 2.09 -10.72 -3.12
N LEU A 134 2.11 -11.74 -2.27
CA LEU A 134 1.41 -11.74 -0.99
C LEU A 134 2.44 -11.56 0.13
N THR A 135 2.21 -10.59 1.03
CA THR A 135 3.06 -10.44 2.21
C THR A 135 2.90 -11.64 3.15
N PRO A 136 4.01 -12.26 3.63
CA PRO A 136 3.93 -13.42 4.50
C PRO A 136 3.22 -13.15 5.83
N ARG A 137 3.45 -11.96 6.42
CA ARG A 137 2.90 -11.54 7.72
C ARG A 137 3.06 -12.61 8.80
N LYS A 138 4.24 -13.23 8.87
CA LYS A 138 4.53 -14.29 9.84
C LYS A 138 5.17 -13.77 11.13
N GLN A 139 5.75 -12.57 11.08
CA GLN A 139 6.38 -11.93 12.22
C GLN A 139 5.48 -10.83 12.78
N GLU A 140 5.67 -10.49 14.05
CA GLU A 140 4.96 -9.36 14.65
C GLU A 140 5.31 -8.05 13.93
N ALA A 141 4.29 -7.21 13.80
CA ALA A 141 4.46 -5.85 13.31
C ALA A 141 5.49 -5.09 14.14
N CYS A 142 6.28 -4.27 13.45
CA CYS A 142 7.13 -3.31 14.13
C CYS A 142 6.29 -2.21 14.79
N LYS A 143 6.82 -1.61 15.87
CA LYS A 143 6.21 -0.47 16.56
C LYS A 143 6.40 0.84 15.78
#